data_AF-F9WLD7-F1
#
_entry.id   AF-F9WLD7-F1
#
_cell.length_a   1.000
_cell.length_b   1.000
_cell.length_c   1.000
_cell.angle_alpha   90.00
_cell.angle_beta   90.00
_cell.angle_gamma   90.00
#
_symmetry.space_group_name_H-M   'P 1'
#
loop_
_entity.id
_entity.type
_entity.pdbx_description
1 polymer ?
#
loop_
_entity_poly.entity_id
_entity_poly.type
_entity_poly.pdbx_seq_one_letter_code
_entity_poly.pdbx_strand_id
1 'polypeptide(L)'
;MFSKYLCYLLLFTVVCCAKKNHIRHCTYYRFPSKEVECATKDVLLGWINVVNKPALRAEAVMQNVSQIVRLARGQQEKAYNAILDYQKFRESLDVAVNEKEIELINRAIQEANKSAAQTKECQLIAERAMEKANESKAASINYFDAVMRVAYFLWRVDPQGKWNYINVKTVLYRHGVGCEKEYNISKILDDNTGDIDSMNLTKWKNKTLDALQKTYDDMMINACRYHPNVRDDEKIELVKDAVAKSVERLKAAEHDFEWSLAAVEKAVTKLKNASRMVEETNNSLLASDIGKTFCEVVGQLR
;
A
#
# COMPACT_ATOMS: atom_id res chain seq x y z
N MET A 1 59.75 36.40 -19.44
CA MET A 1 58.51 35.64 -19.67
C MET A 1 58.26 34.76 -18.45
N PHE A 2 57.52 35.28 -17.46
CA PHE A 2 57.14 34.49 -16.28
C PHE A 2 55.96 33.58 -16.65
N SER A 3 56.16 32.29 -16.36
CA SER A 3 55.35 31.19 -16.85
C SER A 3 53.91 31.26 -16.36
N LYS A 4 52.98 31.55 -17.28
CA LYS A 4 51.52 31.42 -17.07
C LYS A 4 51.09 29.99 -16.68
N TYR A 5 51.99 29.01 -16.79
CA TYR A 5 51.75 27.63 -16.38
C TYR A 5 51.98 27.38 -14.88
N LEU A 6 52.70 28.26 -14.16
CA LEU A 6 52.90 28.10 -12.71
C LEU A 6 51.65 28.49 -11.89
N CYS A 7 50.84 29.46 -12.36
CA CYS A 7 49.61 29.84 -11.66
C CYS A 7 48.49 28.77 -11.77
N TYR A 8 48.44 28.01 -12.86
CA TYR A 8 47.45 26.93 -13.01
C TYR A 8 47.78 25.69 -12.16
N LEU A 9 49.05 25.43 -11.89
CA LEU A 9 49.48 24.33 -11.01
C LEU A 9 49.16 24.60 -9.54
N LEU A 10 49.19 25.86 -9.09
CA LEU A 10 48.82 26.23 -7.72
C LEU A 10 47.31 26.18 -7.45
N LEU A 11 46.47 26.39 -8.46
CA LEU A 11 45.00 26.27 -8.32
C LEU A 11 44.54 24.81 -8.20
N PHE A 12 45.28 23.85 -8.76
CA PHE A 12 44.98 22.42 -8.58
C PHE A 12 45.43 21.88 -7.21
N THR A 13 46.44 22.49 -6.56
CA THR A 13 46.86 22.07 -5.22
C THR A 13 45.89 22.49 -4.12
N VAL A 14 45.07 23.53 -4.32
CA VAL A 14 44.10 23.99 -3.31
C VAL A 14 42.76 23.21 -3.36
N VAL A 15 42.45 22.57 -4.49
CA VAL A 15 41.23 21.73 -4.63
C VAL A 15 41.46 20.27 -4.22
N CYS A 16 42.72 19.84 -4.05
CA CYS A 16 43.05 18.51 -3.53
C CYS A 16 43.22 18.44 -2.01
N CYS A 17 42.65 19.37 -1.26
CA CYS A 17 42.15 19.06 0.08
C CYS A 17 40.86 18.23 -0.07
N ALA A 18 40.98 17.06 -0.71
CA ALA A 18 40.08 15.97 -0.44
C ALA A 18 40.06 15.85 1.08
N LYS A 19 38.88 16.06 1.66
CA LYS A 19 38.57 15.71 3.05
C LYS A 19 38.95 14.23 3.16
N LYS A 20 40.20 13.95 3.52
CA LYS A 20 40.60 12.65 4.04
C LYS A 20 39.82 12.56 5.33
N ASN A 21 38.60 12.03 5.25
CA ASN A 21 37.90 11.53 6.41
C ASN A 21 38.93 10.60 7.06
N HIS A 22 39.51 11.05 8.17
CA HIS A 22 40.33 10.20 9.01
C HIS A 22 39.46 8.98 9.28
N ILE A 23 39.76 7.86 8.61
CA ILE A 23 39.15 6.58 8.94
C ILE A 23 39.63 6.33 10.36
N ARG A 24 38.78 6.64 11.34
CA ARG A 24 39.04 6.28 12.74
C ARG A 24 39.20 4.77 12.73
N HIS A 25 40.41 4.28 12.94
CA HIS A 25 40.66 2.86 13.10
C HIS A 25 39.96 2.40 14.38
N CYS A 26 38.79 1.82 14.22
CA CYS A 26 38.07 1.20 15.32
C CYS A 26 38.65 -0.18 15.57
N THR A 27 39.10 -0.45 16.79
CA THR A 27 39.59 -1.78 17.18
C THR A 27 38.40 -2.72 17.32
N TYR A 28 38.33 -3.76 16.48
CA TYR A 28 37.23 -4.73 16.50
C TYR A 28 37.66 -6.03 17.17
N TYR A 29 36.94 -6.38 18.23
CA TYR A 29 37.06 -7.66 18.90
C TYR A 29 36.03 -8.64 18.32
N ARG A 30 36.34 -9.94 18.35
CA ARG A 30 35.44 -11.04 17.94
C ARG A 30 34.10 -11.03 18.69
N PHE A 31 34.08 -10.40 19.86
CA PHE A 31 32.89 -10.12 20.66
C PHE A 31 32.76 -8.60 20.83
N PRO A 32 31.69 -7.97 20.30
CA PRO A 32 31.46 -6.55 20.51
C PRO A 32 31.30 -6.23 22.01
N SER A 33 31.69 -5.02 22.42
CA SER A 33 31.38 -4.56 23.77
C SER A 33 29.87 -4.40 23.95
N LYS A 34 29.41 -4.40 25.20
CA LYS A 34 27.98 -4.20 25.49
C LYS A 34 27.44 -2.89 24.91
N GLU A 35 28.24 -1.82 24.96
CA GLU A 35 27.96 -0.52 24.36
C GLU A 35 27.69 -0.65 22.84
N VAL A 36 28.56 -1.37 22.11
CA VAL A 36 28.42 -1.59 20.67
C VAL A 36 27.20 -2.44 20.35
N GLU A 37 26.92 -3.48 21.15
CA GLU A 37 25.70 -4.29 20.99
C GLU A 37 24.44 -3.44 21.16
N CYS A 38 24.40 -2.60 22.20
CA CYS A 38 23.24 -1.77 22.51
C CYS A 38 23.00 -0.68 21.46
N ALA A 39 24.05 0.02 21.03
CA ALA A 39 23.96 1.00 19.96
C ALA A 39 23.51 0.37 18.64
N THR A 40 24.06 -0.80 18.29
CA THR A 40 23.69 -1.51 17.06
C THR A 40 22.25 -2.03 17.12
N LYS A 41 21.81 -2.55 18.27
CA LYS A 41 20.42 -2.97 18.48
C LYS A 41 19.44 -1.83 18.23
N ASP A 42 19.73 -0.63 18.74
CA ASP A 42 18.84 0.52 18.59
C ASP A 42 18.71 0.97 17.13
N VAL A 43 19.80 0.89 16.35
CA VAL A 43 19.77 1.06 14.88
C VAL A 43 18.84 0.03 14.23
N LEU A 44 19.03 -1.25 14.52
CA LEU A 44 18.24 -2.33 13.92
C LEU A 44 16.76 -2.18 14.28
N LEU A 45 16.44 -1.84 15.53
CA LEU A 45 15.07 -1.57 15.98
C LEU A 45 14.44 -0.40 15.21
N GLY A 46 15.17 0.70 15.06
CA GLY A 46 14.71 1.85 14.28
C GLY A 46 14.43 1.49 12.82
N TRP A 47 15.36 0.78 12.17
CA TRP A 47 15.19 0.37 10.78
C TRP A 47 14.02 -0.60 10.58
N ILE A 48 13.85 -1.63 11.43
CA ILE A 48 12.70 -2.54 11.29
C ILE A 48 11.36 -1.82 11.52
N ASN A 49 11.31 -0.84 12.42
CA ASN A 49 10.09 -0.07 12.69
C ASN A 49 9.70 0.73 11.44
N VAL A 50 10.66 1.45 10.85
CA VAL A 50 10.46 2.24 9.65
C VAL A 50 10.03 1.37 8.47
N VAL A 51 10.69 0.24 8.24
CA VAL A 51 10.39 -0.67 7.13
C VAL A 51 9.05 -1.39 7.32
N ASN A 52 8.60 -1.59 8.56
CA ASN A 52 7.32 -2.25 8.83
C ASN A 52 6.10 -1.32 8.63
N LYS A 53 6.26 0.00 8.72
CA LYS A 53 5.15 0.97 8.58
C LYS A 53 4.39 0.82 7.25
N PRO A 54 5.03 0.78 6.07
CA PRO A 54 4.33 0.53 4.80
C PRO A 54 3.62 -0.83 4.75
N ALA A 55 4.19 -1.89 5.35
CA ALA A 55 3.59 -3.21 5.37
C ALA A 55 2.27 -3.26 6.15
N LEU A 56 2.19 -2.58 7.30
CA LEU A 56 0.95 -2.47 8.08
C LEU A 56 -0.15 -1.74 7.31
N ARG A 57 0.20 -0.63 6.66
CA ARG A 57 -0.75 0.12 5.82
C ARG A 57 -1.19 -0.69 4.60
N ALA A 58 -0.28 -1.45 4.00
CA ALA A 58 -0.61 -2.37 2.91
C ALA A 58 -1.61 -3.46 3.35
N GLU A 59 -1.46 -4.03 4.56
CA GLU A 59 -2.43 -4.98 5.10
C GLU A 59 -3.83 -4.37 5.25
N ALA A 60 -3.92 -3.12 5.72
CA ALA A 60 -5.19 -2.39 5.80
C ALA A 60 -5.81 -2.18 4.40
N VAL A 61 -5.01 -1.82 3.39
CA VAL A 61 -5.48 -1.73 1.99
C VAL A 61 -6.01 -3.07 1.50
N MET A 62 -5.31 -4.18 1.75
CA MET A 62 -5.76 -5.53 1.35
C MET A 62 -7.11 -5.90 1.98
N GLN A 63 -7.33 -5.53 3.25
CA GLN A 63 -8.61 -5.75 3.92
C GLN A 63 -9.73 -4.94 3.25
N ASN A 64 -9.48 -3.67 2.94
CA ASN A 64 -10.46 -2.81 2.26
C ASN A 64 -10.77 -3.30 0.84
N VAL A 65 -9.74 -3.67 0.07
CA VAL A 65 -9.89 -4.27 -1.27
C VAL A 65 -10.77 -5.54 -1.21
N SER A 66 -10.56 -6.40 -0.20
CA SER A 66 -11.38 -7.61 -0.01
C SER A 66 -12.86 -7.30 0.17
N GLN A 67 -13.19 -6.22 0.87
CA GLN A 67 -14.57 -5.77 1.05
C GLN A 67 -15.17 -5.29 -0.28
N ILE A 68 -14.40 -4.54 -1.06
CA ILE A 68 -14.84 -4.06 -2.39
C ILE A 68 -15.07 -5.20 -3.36
N VAL A 69 -14.21 -6.22 -3.38
CA VAL A 69 -14.42 -7.42 -4.21
C VAL A 69 -15.74 -8.12 -3.85
N ARG A 70 -16.05 -8.25 -2.56
CA ARG A 70 -17.32 -8.84 -2.11
C ARG A 70 -18.52 -8.00 -2.56
N LEU A 71 -18.43 -6.67 -2.41
CA LEU A 71 -19.46 -5.76 -2.87
C LEU A 71 -19.67 -5.85 -4.38
N ALA A 72 -18.60 -5.87 -5.16
CA ALA A 72 -18.64 -5.96 -6.61
C ALA A 72 -19.28 -7.28 -7.07
N ARG A 73 -18.96 -8.41 -6.44
CA ARG A 73 -19.60 -9.71 -6.72
C ARG A 73 -21.09 -9.69 -6.44
N GLY A 74 -21.50 -9.22 -5.25
CA GLY A 74 -22.91 -9.09 -4.92
C GLY A 74 -23.67 -8.15 -5.86
N GLN A 75 -23.02 -7.06 -6.30
CA GLN A 75 -23.59 -6.14 -7.26
C GLN A 75 -23.70 -6.75 -8.66
N GLN A 76 -22.74 -7.58 -9.06
CA GLN A 76 -22.76 -8.30 -10.32
C GLN A 76 -23.92 -9.30 -10.38
N GLU A 77 -24.10 -10.09 -9.31
CA GLU A 77 -25.23 -11.04 -9.18
C GLU A 77 -26.58 -10.30 -9.26
N LYS A 78 -26.73 -9.18 -8.54
CA LYS A 78 -27.92 -8.33 -8.62
C LYS A 78 -28.17 -7.81 -10.03
N ALA A 79 -27.13 -7.39 -10.74
CA ALA A 79 -27.26 -6.91 -12.10
C ALA A 79 -27.72 -8.02 -13.06
N TYR A 80 -27.18 -9.24 -12.93
CA TYR A 80 -27.62 -10.38 -13.75
C TYR A 80 -29.07 -10.79 -13.46
N ASN A 81 -29.47 -10.84 -12.19
CA ASN A 81 -30.86 -11.14 -11.83
C ASN A 81 -31.82 -10.07 -12.38
N ALA A 82 -31.46 -8.79 -12.23
CA ALA A 82 -32.25 -7.69 -12.78
C ALA A 82 -32.38 -7.76 -14.30
N ILE A 83 -31.31 -8.10 -15.03
CA ILE A 83 -31.37 -8.28 -16.50
C ILE A 83 -32.41 -9.35 -16.86
N LEU A 84 -32.38 -10.50 -16.18
CA LEU A 84 -33.34 -11.59 -16.42
C LEU A 84 -34.78 -11.16 -16.13
N ASP A 85 -35.01 -10.45 -15.04
CA ASP A 85 -36.35 -9.98 -14.67
C ASP A 85 -36.87 -8.91 -15.64
N TYR A 86 -36.00 -7.99 -16.08
CA TYR A 86 -36.36 -6.99 -17.08
C TYR A 86 -36.66 -7.62 -18.44
N GLN A 87 -35.92 -8.67 -18.82
CA GLN A 87 -36.18 -9.43 -20.05
C GLN A 87 -37.54 -10.12 -20.00
N LYS A 88 -37.88 -10.80 -18.89
CA LYS A 88 -39.21 -11.39 -18.70
C LYS A 88 -40.32 -10.34 -18.77
N PHE A 89 -40.13 -9.20 -18.12
CA PHE A 89 -41.10 -8.12 -18.16
C PHE A 89 -41.29 -7.59 -19.60
N ARG A 90 -40.19 -7.33 -20.31
CA ARG A 90 -40.22 -6.93 -21.72
C ARG A 90 -40.97 -7.94 -22.60
N GLU A 91 -40.72 -9.23 -22.42
CA GLU A 91 -41.35 -10.31 -23.21
C GLU A 91 -42.85 -10.45 -22.94
N SER A 92 -43.34 -9.95 -21.80
CA SER A 92 -44.77 -9.96 -21.46
C SER A 92 -45.59 -8.85 -22.15
N LEU A 93 -44.94 -7.88 -22.80
CA LEU A 93 -45.59 -6.72 -23.41
C LEU A 93 -45.85 -6.92 -24.91
N ASP A 94 -46.95 -6.37 -25.41
CA ASP A 94 -47.27 -6.38 -26.84
C ASP A 94 -46.55 -5.21 -27.54
N VAL A 95 -45.74 -5.52 -28.55
CA VAL A 95 -44.97 -4.52 -29.32
C VAL A 95 -45.88 -3.47 -29.96
N ALA A 96 -47.07 -3.86 -30.44
CA ALA A 96 -47.99 -2.94 -31.11
C ALA A 96 -48.63 -1.93 -30.14
N VAL A 97 -48.67 -2.27 -28.85
CA VAL A 97 -49.36 -1.48 -27.81
C VAL A 97 -48.38 -0.74 -26.90
N ASN A 98 -47.22 -1.33 -26.63
CA ASN A 98 -46.29 -0.92 -25.56
C ASN A 98 -44.91 -0.51 -26.08
N GLU A 99 -44.83 0.06 -27.28
CA GLU A 99 -43.56 0.42 -27.93
C GLU A 99 -42.65 1.28 -27.03
N LYS A 100 -43.21 2.30 -26.36
CA LYS A 100 -42.46 3.22 -25.48
C LYS A 100 -41.93 2.52 -24.24
N GLU A 101 -42.75 1.70 -23.60
CA GLU A 101 -42.38 0.94 -22.41
C GLU A 101 -41.30 -0.09 -22.73
N ILE A 102 -41.42 -0.77 -23.88
CA ILE A 102 -40.39 -1.69 -24.38
C ILE A 102 -39.06 -0.95 -24.60
N GLU A 103 -39.08 0.26 -25.16
CA GLU A 103 -37.87 1.07 -25.34
C GLU A 103 -37.21 1.43 -23.99
N LEU A 104 -38.00 1.82 -22.99
CA LEU A 104 -37.52 2.11 -21.63
C LEU A 104 -36.92 0.86 -20.97
N ILE A 105 -37.59 -0.28 -21.06
CA ILE A 105 -37.07 -1.55 -20.50
C ILE A 105 -35.79 -1.98 -21.22
N ASN A 106 -35.69 -1.81 -22.54
CA ASN A 106 -34.45 -2.05 -23.29
C ASN A 106 -33.31 -1.17 -22.78
N ARG A 107 -33.56 0.12 -22.53
CA ARG A 107 -32.58 1.03 -21.92
C ARG A 107 -32.17 0.58 -20.52
N ALA A 108 -33.10 0.13 -19.70
CA ALA A 108 -32.80 -0.41 -18.37
C ALA A 108 -31.93 -1.69 -18.44
N ILE A 109 -32.21 -2.61 -19.37
CA ILE A 109 -31.38 -3.80 -19.63
C ILE A 109 -29.96 -3.37 -20.04
N GLN A 110 -29.81 -2.37 -20.90
CA GLN A 110 -28.48 -1.86 -21.27
C GLN A 110 -27.73 -1.27 -20.08
N GLU A 111 -28.39 -0.49 -19.22
CA GLU A 111 -27.74 0.08 -18.02
C GLU A 111 -27.38 -1.01 -16.99
N ALA A 112 -28.20 -2.04 -16.82
CA ALA A 112 -27.88 -3.19 -15.97
C ALA A 112 -26.70 -3.99 -16.54
N ASN A 113 -26.61 -4.18 -17.86
CA ASN A 113 -25.43 -4.78 -18.51
C ASN A 113 -24.16 -3.96 -18.30
N LYS A 114 -24.25 -2.62 -18.42
CA LYS A 114 -23.12 -1.72 -18.10
C LYS A 114 -22.71 -1.83 -16.64
N SER A 115 -23.68 -1.94 -15.71
CA SER A 115 -23.40 -2.19 -14.29
C SER A 115 -22.62 -3.48 -14.10
N ALA A 116 -23.06 -4.60 -14.70
CA ALA A 116 -22.36 -5.87 -14.64
C ALA A 116 -20.92 -5.78 -15.21
N ALA A 117 -20.74 -5.11 -16.36
CA ALA A 117 -19.42 -4.89 -16.95
C ALA A 117 -18.49 -4.09 -16.01
N GLN A 118 -18.99 -3.03 -15.38
CA GLN A 118 -18.23 -2.21 -14.44
C GLN A 118 -17.87 -2.98 -13.16
N THR A 119 -18.75 -3.86 -12.66
CA THR A 119 -18.40 -4.72 -11.52
C THR A 119 -17.27 -5.69 -11.85
N LYS A 120 -17.20 -6.19 -13.10
CA LYS A 120 -16.10 -7.03 -13.57
C LYS A 120 -14.79 -6.24 -13.67
N GLU A 121 -14.84 -5.03 -14.20
CA GLU A 121 -13.68 -4.13 -14.24
C GLU A 121 -13.18 -3.80 -12.83
N CYS A 122 -14.09 -3.48 -11.92
CA CYS A 122 -13.80 -3.26 -10.50
C CYS A 122 -13.03 -4.43 -9.87
N GLN A 123 -13.46 -5.67 -10.13
CA GLN A 123 -12.79 -6.88 -9.63
C GLN A 123 -11.35 -7.00 -10.16
N LEU A 124 -11.13 -6.76 -11.46
CA LEU A 124 -9.79 -6.80 -12.07
C LEU A 124 -8.86 -5.73 -11.49
N ILE A 125 -9.38 -4.51 -11.25
CA ILE A 125 -8.62 -3.44 -10.62
C ILE A 125 -8.30 -3.79 -9.16
N ALA A 126 -9.28 -4.34 -8.43
CA ALA A 126 -9.11 -4.78 -7.05
C ALA A 126 -8.03 -5.87 -6.91
N GLU A 127 -7.98 -6.82 -7.84
CA GLU A 127 -6.93 -7.86 -7.86
C GLU A 127 -5.54 -7.25 -8.01
N ARG A 128 -5.37 -6.25 -8.89
CA ARG A 128 -4.10 -5.51 -9.01
C ARG A 128 -3.76 -4.71 -7.76
N ALA A 129 -4.75 -4.10 -7.12
CA ALA A 129 -4.54 -3.40 -5.84
C ALA A 129 -4.04 -4.37 -4.76
N MET A 130 -4.65 -5.56 -4.68
CA MET A 130 -4.26 -6.63 -3.76
C MET A 130 -2.82 -7.09 -4.01
N GLU A 131 -2.46 -7.34 -5.27
CA GLU A 131 -1.12 -7.76 -5.67
C GLU A 131 -0.07 -6.72 -5.27
N LYS A 132 -0.28 -5.45 -5.63
CA LYS A 132 0.64 -4.35 -5.30
C LYS A 132 0.79 -4.12 -3.79
N ALA A 133 -0.31 -4.26 -3.02
CA ALA A 133 -0.24 -4.20 -1.56
C ALA A 133 0.57 -5.37 -1.00
N ASN A 134 0.39 -6.58 -1.54
CA ASN A 134 1.17 -7.74 -1.13
C ASN A 134 2.65 -7.60 -1.48
N GLU A 135 3.00 -7.04 -2.64
CA GLU A 135 4.38 -6.70 -3.02
C GLU A 135 5.00 -5.66 -2.08
N SER A 136 4.23 -4.65 -1.66
CA SER A 136 4.65 -3.66 -0.66
C SER A 136 5.03 -4.34 0.66
N LYS A 137 4.18 -5.25 1.15
CA LYS A 137 4.45 -6.04 2.35
C LYS A 137 5.66 -6.97 2.18
N ALA A 138 5.82 -7.61 1.02
CA ALA A 138 6.93 -8.51 0.75
C ALA A 138 8.30 -7.80 0.74
N ALA A 139 8.35 -6.56 0.26
CA ALA A 139 9.56 -5.75 0.30
C ALA A 139 10.08 -5.53 1.73
N SER A 140 9.18 -5.39 2.73
CA SER A 140 9.54 -5.32 4.14
C SER A 140 10.07 -6.64 4.72
N ILE A 141 9.58 -7.79 4.23
CA ILE A 141 10.01 -9.11 4.72
C ILE A 141 11.47 -9.39 4.37
N ASN A 142 11.88 -9.09 3.13
CA ASN A 142 13.28 -9.29 2.70
C ASN A 142 14.28 -8.53 3.58
N TYR A 143 13.86 -7.41 4.17
CA TYR A 143 14.68 -6.63 5.09
C TYR A 143 14.86 -7.31 6.45
N PHE A 144 13.84 -8.02 6.95
CA PHE A 144 13.91 -8.75 8.22
C PHE A 144 14.97 -9.85 8.19
N ASP A 145 15.13 -10.54 7.06
CA ASP A 145 16.21 -11.52 6.86
C ASP A 145 17.60 -10.87 6.97
N ALA A 146 17.77 -9.67 6.41
CA ALA A 146 19.04 -8.94 6.49
C ALA A 146 19.38 -8.54 7.93
N VAL A 147 18.38 -8.10 8.71
CA VAL A 147 18.54 -7.78 10.14
C VAL A 147 18.98 -9.01 10.94
N MET A 148 18.42 -10.18 10.65
CA MET A 148 18.78 -11.42 11.33
C MET A 148 20.19 -11.89 11.02
N ARG A 149 20.71 -11.60 9.82
CA ARG A 149 22.14 -11.78 9.53
C ARG A 149 23.01 -10.91 10.42
N VAL A 150 22.63 -9.66 10.68
CA VAL A 150 23.36 -8.80 11.62
C VAL A 150 23.28 -9.36 13.05
N ALA A 151 22.09 -9.81 13.47
CA ALA A 151 21.89 -10.43 14.79
C ALA A 151 22.75 -11.69 15.00
N TYR A 152 22.99 -12.49 13.95
CA TYR A 152 23.92 -13.62 14.01
C TYR A 152 25.36 -13.18 14.35
N PHE A 153 25.83 -12.07 13.79
CA PHE A 153 27.18 -11.57 14.08
C PHE A 153 27.31 -10.97 15.49
N LEU A 154 26.24 -10.34 16.00
CA LEU A 154 26.23 -9.76 17.35
C LEU A 154 26.06 -10.83 18.43
N TRP A 155 25.11 -11.73 18.25
CA TRP A 155 24.61 -12.60 19.33
C TRP A 155 24.55 -14.09 18.97
N ARG A 156 25.06 -14.50 17.80
CA ARG A 156 25.03 -15.89 17.31
C ARG A 156 23.61 -16.48 17.20
N VAL A 157 22.62 -15.62 16.99
CA VAL A 157 21.25 -16.05 16.68
C VAL A 157 21.24 -16.74 15.32
N ASP A 158 20.54 -17.86 15.21
CA ASP A 158 20.36 -18.54 13.91
C ASP A 158 19.78 -17.56 12.88
N PRO A 159 20.49 -17.29 11.76
CA PRO A 159 19.98 -16.40 10.73
C PRO A 159 18.89 -17.08 9.87
N GLN A 160 18.75 -18.41 9.94
CA GLN A 160 17.77 -19.17 9.17
C GLN A 160 16.42 -19.16 9.89
N GLY A 161 15.37 -18.75 9.18
CA GLY A 161 14.03 -18.71 9.74
C GLY A 161 13.05 -18.00 8.83
N LYS A 162 11.76 -18.08 9.19
CA LYS A 162 10.71 -17.25 8.59
C LYS A 162 10.57 -15.98 9.43
N TRP A 163 11.26 -14.94 9.02
CA TRP A 163 11.33 -13.69 9.77
C TRP A 163 10.18 -12.76 9.42
N ASN A 164 9.56 -12.23 10.46
CA ASN A 164 8.56 -11.16 10.37
C ASN A 164 8.88 -10.13 11.46
N TYR A 165 8.20 -8.98 11.41
CA TYR A 165 8.42 -7.89 12.35
C TYR A 165 8.40 -8.33 13.82
N ILE A 166 7.38 -9.12 14.21
CA ILE A 166 7.19 -9.55 15.60
C ILE A 166 8.35 -10.45 16.05
N ASN A 167 8.74 -11.42 15.22
CA ASN A 167 9.78 -12.38 15.55
C ASN A 167 11.16 -11.70 15.61
N VAL A 168 11.48 -10.84 14.63
CA VAL A 168 12.74 -10.08 14.65
C VAL A 168 12.80 -9.15 15.85
N LYS A 169 11.75 -8.35 16.09
CA LYS A 169 11.66 -7.46 17.26
C LYS A 169 11.85 -8.23 18.58
N THR A 170 11.25 -9.41 18.70
CA THR A 170 11.40 -10.28 19.88
C THR A 170 12.85 -10.75 20.07
N VAL A 171 13.52 -11.18 19.00
CA VAL A 171 14.93 -11.57 19.04
C VAL A 171 15.81 -10.41 19.51
N LEU A 172 15.62 -9.22 18.93
CA LEU A 172 16.39 -8.02 19.28
C LEU A 172 16.17 -7.62 20.76
N TYR A 173 14.96 -7.74 21.28
CA TYR A 173 14.71 -7.47 22.70
C TYR A 173 15.40 -8.48 23.62
N ARG A 174 15.32 -9.78 23.31
CA ARG A 174 15.90 -10.86 24.13
C ARG A 174 17.42 -10.76 24.28
N HIS A 175 18.14 -10.32 23.24
CA HIS A 175 19.61 -10.30 23.26
C HIS A 175 20.21 -8.95 23.68
N GLY A 176 19.39 -7.90 23.80
CA GLY A 176 19.82 -6.60 24.31
C GLY A 176 19.26 -6.27 25.69
N VAL A 177 19.24 -7.25 26.61
CA VAL A 177 18.96 -7.01 28.03
C VAL A 177 20.07 -6.11 28.59
N GLY A 178 19.71 -5.06 29.32
CA GLY A 178 20.65 -4.04 29.82
C GLY A 178 20.98 -2.92 28.82
N CYS A 179 20.33 -2.88 27.66
CA CYS A 179 20.41 -1.76 26.71
C CYS A 179 19.27 -0.77 26.94
N GLU A 180 19.30 -0.05 28.06
CA GLU A 180 18.37 1.05 28.30
C GLU A 180 18.61 2.18 27.26
N LYS A 181 17.62 3.08 27.05
CA LYS A 181 17.50 4.02 25.91
C LYS A 181 18.63 5.07 25.77
N GLU A 182 19.88 4.66 25.65
CA GLU A 182 21.02 5.57 25.61
C GLU A 182 21.22 6.22 24.22
N TYR A 183 20.86 5.54 23.13
CA TYR A 183 21.24 5.97 21.77
C TYR A 183 20.10 6.64 20.96
N ASN A 184 18.84 6.41 21.34
CA ASN A 184 17.63 7.07 20.82
C ASN A 184 17.42 7.09 19.29
N ILE A 185 18.11 6.26 18.50
CA ILE A 185 17.98 6.18 17.04
C ILE A 185 16.57 5.74 16.65
N SER A 186 16.01 4.73 17.31
CA SER A 186 14.62 4.33 17.05
C SER A 186 13.65 5.49 17.30
N LYS A 187 13.89 6.30 18.34
CA LYS A 187 13.04 7.45 18.67
C LYS A 187 13.21 8.57 17.65
N ILE A 188 14.43 8.89 17.24
CA ILE A 188 14.72 9.89 16.21
C ILE A 188 14.02 9.53 14.91
N LEU A 189 14.10 8.26 14.48
CA LEU A 189 13.42 7.79 13.28
C LEU A 189 11.89 7.86 13.44
N ASP A 190 11.33 7.43 14.57
CA ASP A 190 9.88 7.51 14.80
C ASP A 190 9.36 8.95 14.83
N ASP A 191 10.05 9.87 15.52
CA ASP A 191 9.66 11.27 15.67
C ASP A 191 9.77 12.06 14.34
N ASN A 192 10.73 11.70 13.48
CA ASN A 192 11.00 12.45 12.23
C ASN A 192 10.32 11.88 10.98
N THR A 193 9.88 10.61 11.01
CA THR A 193 9.16 9.98 9.88
C THR A 193 7.70 10.42 9.83
N GLY A 194 7.11 10.76 10.98
CA GLY A 194 5.69 11.06 11.10
C GLY A 194 4.81 9.82 10.97
N ASP A 195 3.50 10.04 11.05
CA ASP A 195 2.50 9.00 10.87
C ASP A 195 2.29 8.72 9.38
N ILE A 196 2.52 7.47 8.98
CA ILE A 196 2.34 7.06 7.59
C ILE A 196 0.86 7.10 7.24
N ASP A 197 -0.06 6.79 8.14
CA ASP A 197 -1.48 6.58 7.82
C ASP A 197 -2.21 7.89 7.52
N SER A 198 -1.89 8.97 8.23
CA SER A 198 -2.48 10.30 8.02
C SER A 198 -1.75 11.17 6.99
N MET A 199 -0.54 10.79 6.58
CA MET A 199 0.29 11.60 5.68
C MET A 199 0.24 11.13 4.22
N ASN A 200 0.45 12.06 3.30
CA ASN A 200 0.75 11.72 1.90
C ASN A 200 2.00 10.83 1.82
N LEU A 201 1.89 9.69 1.14
CA LEU A 201 2.95 8.68 1.06
C LEU A 201 4.26 9.20 0.44
N THR A 202 4.22 10.09 -0.56
CA THR A 202 5.43 10.69 -1.13
C THR A 202 6.14 11.57 -0.09
N LYS A 203 5.37 12.36 0.66
CA LYS A 203 5.91 13.20 1.75
C LYS A 203 6.52 12.34 2.86
N TRP A 204 5.81 11.28 3.27
CA TRP A 204 6.29 10.33 4.26
C TRP A 204 7.59 9.65 3.81
N LYS A 205 7.64 9.17 2.55
CA LYS A 205 8.85 8.58 1.95
C LYS A 205 10.04 9.54 2.03
N ASN A 206 9.88 10.77 1.56
CA ASN A 206 10.97 11.74 1.51
C ASN A 206 11.50 12.08 2.91
N LYS A 207 10.59 12.31 3.89
CA LYS A 207 10.97 12.52 5.29
C LYS A 207 11.71 11.32 5.88
N THR A 208 11.23 10.12 5.57
CA THR A 208 11.82 8.88 6.07
C THR A 208 13.21 8.66 5.51
N LEU A 209 13.41 8.86 4.20
CA LEU A 209 14.70 8.74 3.55
C LEU A 209 15.71 9.78 4.08
N ASP A 210 15.26 11.02 4.32
CA ASP A 210 16.07 12.07 4.94
C ASP A 210 16.45 11.73 6.39
N ALA A 211 15.50 11.24 7.20
CA ALA A 211 15.77 10.80 8.57
C ALA A 211 16.74 9.61 8.62
N LEU A 212 16.60 8.64 7.70
CA LEU A 212 17.52 7.52 7.55
C LEU A 212 18.94 7.99 7.18
N GLN A 213 19.08 8.92 6.23
CA GLN A 213 20.37 9.48 5.85
C GLN A 213 21.02 10.22 7.00
N LYS A 214 20.30 11.13 7.68
CA LYS A 214 20.83 11.90 8.82
C LYS A 214 21.30 10.99 9.94
N THR A 215 20.49 9.99 10.28
CA THR A 215 20.87 9.03 11.33
C THR A 215 22.11 8.24 10.92
N TYR A 216 22.24 7.87 9.64
CA TYR A 216 23.43 7.21 9.13
C TYR A 216 24.67 8.11 9.17
N ASP A 217 24.56 9.38 8.76
CA ASP A 217 25.65 10.33 8.82
C ASP A 217 26.15 10.54 10.26
N ASP A 218 25.23 10.66 11.22
CA ASP A 218 25.54 10.76 12.66
C ASP A 218 26.21 9.50 13.19
N MET A 219 25.78 8.32 12.71
CA MET A 219 26.43 7.05 13.01
C MET A 219 27.86 7.01 12.49
N MET A 220 28.10 7.50 11.27
CA MET A 220 29.42 7.49 10.65
C MET A 220 30.40 8.48 11.31
N ILE A 221 29.91 9.62 11.82
CA ILE A 221 30.71 10.52 12.67
C ILE A 221 31.18 9.78 13.95
N ASN A 222 30.32 8.92 14.48
CA ASN A 222 30.56 8.13 15.70
C ASN A 222 30.84 6.64 15.40
N ALA A 223 31.47 6.35 14.27
CA ALA A 223 31.55 5.01 13.69
C ALA A 223 32.05 3.91 14.65
N CYS A 224 32.94 4.20 15.61
CA CYS A 224 33.44 3.17 16.52
C CYS A 224 32.44 2.73 17.59
N ARG A 225 31.31 3.43 17.75
CA ARG A 225 30.22 3.04 18.66
C ARG A 225 29.30 1.96 18.10
N TYR A 226 29.37 1.69 16.79
CA TYR A 226 28.47 0.76 16.11
C TYR A 226 29.24 -0.42 15.50
N HIS A 227 28.54 -1.54 15.32
CA HIS A 227 29.11 -2.73 14.69
C HIS A 227 29.36 -2.49 13.18
N PRO A 228 30.41 -3.06 12.54
CA PRO A 228 30.71 -2.88 11.12
C PRO A 228 29.54 -3.19 10.19
N ASN A 229 28.76 -4.22 10.52
CA ASN A 229 27.63 -4.67 9.71
C ASN A 229 26.45 -3.67 9.62
N VAL A 230 26.48 -2.55 10.35
CA VAL A 230 25.49 -1.46 10.21
C VAL A 230 26.11 -0.14 9.74
N ARG A 231 27.44 -0.11 9.50
CA ARG A 231 28.21 1.07 9.05
C ARG A 231 28.69 0.96 7.60
N ASP A 232 28.16 -0.03 6.91
CA ASP A 232 28.44 -0.27 5.51
C ASP A 232 27.39 0.48 4.69
N ASP A 233 27.84 1.30 3.74
CA ASP A 233 26.99 2.12 2.88
C ASP A 233 25.96 1.25 2.15
N GLU A 234 26.31 0.01 1.79
CA GLU A 234 25.37 -0.92 1.16
C GLU A 234 24.17 -1.23 2.07
N LYS A 235 24.36 -1.23 3.39
CA LYS A 235 23.32 -1.63 4.35
C LYS A 235 22.28 -0.54 4.52
N ILE A 236 22.69 0.73 4.57
CA ILE A 236 21.73 1.84 4.62
C ILE A 236 20.98 1.96 3.28
N GLU A 237 21.64 1.72 2.15
CA GLU A 237 20.98 1.71 0.86
C GLU A 237 19.95 0.59 0.74
N LEU A 238 20.19 -0.59 1.32
CA LEU A 238 19.18 -1.66 1.42
C LEU A 238 17.95 -1.21 2.22
N VAL A 239 18.12 -0.48 3.33
CA VAL A 239 17.00 0.04 4.13
C VAL A 239 16.19 1.06 3.33
N LYS A 240 16.88 2.02 2.70
CA LYS A 240 16.25 3.07 1.90
C LYS A 240 15.52 2.52 0.69
N ASP A 241 16.13 1.55 -0.01
CA ASP A 241 15.52 0.88 -1.14
C ASP A 241 14.28 0.09 -0.72
N ALA A 242 14.33 -0.63 0.41
CA ALA A 242 13.16 -1.32 0.97
C ALA A 242 12.03 -0.33 1.28
N VAL A 243 12.32 0.80 1.93
CA VAL A 243 11.33 1.86 2.19
C VAL A 243 10.77 2.43 0.88
N ALA A 244 11.63 2.81 -0.06
CA ALA A 244 11.22 3.42 -1.31
C ALA A 244 10.33 2.49 -2.15
N LYS A 245 10.75 1.23 -2.32
CA LYS A 245 9.98 0.21 -3.04
C LYS A 245 8.66 -0.08 -2.35
N SER A 246 8.66 -0.28 -1.03
CA SER A 246 7.43 -0.56 -0.28
C SER A 246 6.42 0.59 -0.43
N VAL A 247 6.87 1.83 -0.35
CA VAL A 247 5.99 3.00 -0.49
C VAL A 247 5.48 3.18 -1.92
N GLU A 248 6.31 3.00 -2.96
CA GLU A 248 5.81 3.13 -4.33
C GLU A 248 4.79 2.04 -4.69
N ARG A 249 4.99 0.81 -4.20
CA ARG A 249 4.02 -0.28 -4.34
C ARG A 249 2.72 0.03 -3.58
N LEU A 250 2.83 0.55 -2.36
CA LEU A 250 1.68 0.96 -1.57
C LEU A 250 0.88 2.08 -2.25
N LYS A 251 1.54 3.12 -2.77
CA LYS A 251 0.88 4.18 -3.54
C LYS A 251 0.12 3.63 -4.75
N ALA A 252 0.73 2.71 -5.48
CA ALA A 252 0.09 2.08 -6.62
C ALA A 252 -1.11 1.21 -6.20
N ALA A 253 -1.05 0.58 -5.02
CA ALA A 253 -2.16 -0.18 -4.45
C ALA A 253 -3.33 0.73 -4.03
N GLU A 254 -3.05 1.86 -3.38
CA GLU A 254 -4.06 2.83 -2.97
C GLU A 254 -4.76 3.46 -4.18
N HIS A 255 -4.01 3.83 -5.21
CA HIS A 255 -4.57 4.33 -6.45
C HIS A 255 -5.52 3.32 -7.10
N ASP A 256 -5.10 2.05 -7.24
CA ASP A 256 -5.97 1.02 -7.81
C ASP A 256 -7.18 0.73 -6.91
N PHE A 257 -7.02 0.79 -5.58
CA PHE A 257 -8.14 0.66 -4.64
C PHE A 257 -9.18 1.77 -4.83
N GLU A 258 -8.77 3.04 -4.89
CA GLU A 258 -9.66 4.18 -5.14
C GLU A 258 -10.41 4.04 -6.47
N TRP A 259 -9.72 3.60 -7.52
CA TRP A 259 -10.34 3.33 -8.82
C TRP A 259 -11.36 2.20 -8.77
N SER A 260 -11.03 1.12 -8.06
CA SER A 260 -11.95 -0.02 -7.87
C SER A 260 -13.20 0.41 -7.10
N LEU A 261 -13.04 1.22 -6.04
CA LEU A 261 -14.15 1.81 -5.29
C LEU A 261 -15.05 2.66 -6.19
N ALA A 262 -14.48 3.58 -6.96
CA ALA A 262 -15.24 4.43 -7.87
C ALA A 262 -15.97 3.61 -8.96
N ALA A 263 -15.37 2.51 -9.43
CA ALA A 263 -16.00 1.62 -10.40
C ALA A 263 -17.22 0.90 -9.82
N VAL A 264 -17.14 0.38 -8.58
CA VAL A 264 -18.30 -0.29 -7.95
C VAL A 264 -19.41 0.70 -7.60
N GLU A 265 -19.09 1.92 -7.16
CA GLU A 265 -20.08 2.96 -6.88
C GLU A 265 -20.86 3.37 -8.15
N LYS A 266 -20.15 3.51 -9.28
CA LYS A 266 -20.77 3.74 -10.60
C LYS A 266 -21.70 2.58 -10.98
N ALA A 267 -21.26 1.34 -10.77
CA ALA A 267 -22.07 0.16 -11.07
C ALA A 267 -23.35 0.12 -10.22
N VAL A 268 -23.24 0.39 -8.92
CA VAL A 268 -24.39 0.48 -8.00
C VAL A 268 -25.38 1.55 -8.48
N THR A 269 -24.89 2.73 -8.83
CA THR A 269 -25.73 3.84 -9.31
C THR A 269 -26.46 3.48 -10.60
N LYS A 270 -25.77 2.82 -11.55
CA LYS A 270 -26.38 2.37 -12.81
C LYS A 270 -27.49 1.37 -12.58
N LEU A 271 -27.27 0.34 -11.76
CA LEU A 271 -28.30 -0.66 -11.50
C LEU A 271 -29.51 -0.05 -10.79
N LYS A 272 -29.27 0.85 -9.83
CA LYS A 272 -30.33 1.58 -9.13
C LYS A 272 -31.18 2.39 -10.13
N ASN A 273 -30.55 3.10 -11.06
CA ASN A 273 -31.25 3.86 -12.08
C ASN A 273 -32.04 2.96 -13.05
N ALA A 274 -31.46 1.82 -13.46
CA ALA A 274 -32.15 0.84 -14.28
C ALA A 274 -33.38 0.25 -13.57
N SER A 275 -33.25 -0.09 -12.29
CA SER A 275 -34.35 -0.63 -11.46
C SER A 275 -35.48 0.37 -11.34
N ARG A 276 -35.16 1.63 -11.04
CA ARG A 276 -36.15 2.70 -10.97
C ARG A 276 -36.88 2.90 -12.30
N MET A 277 -36.16 2.87 -13.43
CA MET A 277 -36.77 3.03 -14.75
C MET A 277 -37.81 1.93 -15.04
N VAL A 278 -37.50 0.67 -14.69
CA VAL A 278 -38.42 -0.45 -14.88
C VAL A 278 -39.61 -0.36 -13.92
N GLU A 279 -39.37 0.00 -12.67
CA GLU A 279 -40.42 0.19 -11.67
C GLU A 279 -41.40 1.31 -12.08
N GLU A 280 -40.89 2.47 -12.50
CA GLU A 280 -41.69 3.59 -13.01
C GLU A 280 -42.50 3.18 -14.25
N THR A 281 -41.90 2.41 -15.15
CA THR A 281 -42.57 1.87 -16.34
C THR A 281 -43.72 0.92 -15.96
N ASN A 282 -43.47 -0.01 -15.05
CA ASN A 282 -44.49 -0.93 -14.55
C ASN A 282 -45.64 -0.20 -13.85
N ASN A 283 -45.33 0.78 -13.01
CA ASN A 283 -46.34 1.58 -12.32
C ASN A 283 -47.19 2.40 -13.31
N SER A 284 -46.57 2.95 -14.36
CA SER A 284 -47.29 3.66 -15.42
C SER A 284 -48.25 2.75 -16.18
N LEU A 285 -47.84 1.51 -16.49
CA LEU A 285 -48.70 0.52 -17.14
C LEU A 285 -49.89 0.12 -16.26
N LEU A 286 -49.67 -0.12 -14.97
CA LEU A 286 -50.73 -0.44 -14.02
C LEU A 286 -51.71 0.72 -13.82
N ALA A 287 -51.24 1.97 -13.89
CA ALA A 287 -52.07 3.16 -13.76
C ALA A 287 -52.86 3.52 -15.04
N SER A 288 -52.50 2.95 -16.19
CA SER A 288 -53.22 3.14 -17.46
C SER A 288 -54.64 2.59 -17.39
N ASP A 289 -55.54 3.04 -18.28
CA ASP A 289 -56.94 2.57 -18.28
C ASP A 289 -57.03 1.05 -18.51
N ILE A 290 -56.13 0.48 -19.30
CA ILE A 290 -55.99 -0.98 -19.49
C ILE A 290 -55.53 -1.66 -18.19
N GLY A 291 -54.57 -1.06 -17.49
CA GLY A 291 -54.09 -1.54 -16.19
C GLY A 291 -55.17 -1.51 -15.11
N LYS A 292 -55.98 -0.44 -15.07
CA LYS A 292 -57.13 -0.32 -14.16
C LYS A 292 -58.18 -1.38 -14.44
N THR A 293 -58.59 -1.57 -15.70
CA THR A 293 -59.54 -2.62 -16.06
C THR A 293 -59.01 -4.01 -15.71
N PHE A 294 -57.72 -4.27 -15.92
CA PHE A 294 -57.10 -5.54 -15.50
C PHE A 294 -57.14 -5.73 -13.98
N CYS A 295 -56.78 -4.69 -13.21
CA CYS A 295 -56.83 -4.74 -11.74
C CYS A 295 -58.25 -4.94 -11.21
N GLU A 296 -59.25 -4.32 -11.85
CA GLU A 296 -60.67 -4.49 -11.51
C GLU A 296 -61.15 -5.92 -11.79
N VAL A 297 -60.80 -6.51 -12.94
CA VAL A 297 -61.17 -7.90 -13.28
C VAL A 297 -60.52 -8.90 -12.33
N VAL A 298 -59.23 -8.74 -12.01
CA VAL A 298 -58.54 -9.62 -11.06
C VAL A 298 -59.03 -9.40 -9.63
N GLY A 299 -59.37 -8.17 -9.25
CA GLY A 299 -59.95 -7.83 -7.96
C GLY A 299 -61.36 -8.39 -7.74
N GLN A 300 -62.14 -8.57 -8.81
CA GLN A 300 -63.46 -9.22 -8.79
C GLN A 300 -63.41 -10.75 -8.75
N LEU A 301 -62.24 -11.35 -9.01
CA LEU A 301 -62.00 -12.80 -8.98
C LEU A 301 -61.48 -13.30 -7.61
N ARG A 302 -61.43 -12.43 -6.60
CA ARG A 302 -61.23 -12.78 -5.18
C ARG A 302 -62.54 -12.72 -4.42
#